data_AF-A0A210R2A8-F1
#
_entry.id   AF-A0A210R2A8-F1
#
_cell.length_a   1.000
_cell.length_b   1.000
_cell.length_c   1.000
_cell.angle_alpha   90.00
_cell.angle_beta   90.00
_cell.angle_gamma   90.00
#
_symmetry.space_group_name_H-M   'P 1'
#
loop_
_entity.id
_entity.type
_entity.pdbx_description
1 polymer ?
#
loop_
_entity_poly.entity_id
_entity_poly.type
_entity_poly.pdbx_seq_one_letter_code
_entity_poly.pdbx_strand_id
1 'polypeptide(L)'
;MQTSLNQETQEINKTADRADILDYLSYSNMMEGNLNYALTLTEELLTLAPDNTRAQNNKRYYKKMLNDRAIESHQLASQRGEIGVEDTEEEIKHERKLDDYRNSEEFATYEKLCRGEDTQVSVNWASILANQFEKENDIDLLTRSQGKICQATSEEESKSIESYNNILLLGRATVHNAKTGKLETATYRISKSAWLKDEDDLAIRRVNSRIEAATGLDMSTAEDLQIANYGLGGHYEPHFDFARKEEKHAFKSLGTGNRIATWLTYMSDVKAGGATVFPYIGVKIFPEKGGAAFWYNLYKSGEGIYDTRHAACPVLVGTKWVSNKWIHEKGQEFRRRCGLNPDE
;
A
#
# COMPACT_ATOMS: atom_id res chain seq x y z
N MET A 1 -5.64 7.43 12.35
CA MET A 1 -5.71 6.51 13.51
C MET A 1 -6.39 7.15 14.73
N GLN A 2 -6.10 8.41 15.11
CA GLN A 2 -6.88 9.09 16.16
C GLN A 2 -8.39 9.11 15.83
N THR A 3 -8.72 9.27 14.54
CA THR A 3 -10.08 9.16 14.00
C THR A 3 -10.74 7.82 14.31
N SER A 4 -9.99 6.70 14.33
CA SER A 4 -10.51 5.37 14.61
C SER A 4 -10.90 5.21 16.09
N LEU A 5 -10.14 5.82 17.01
CA LEU A 5 -10.49 5.87 18.45
C LEU A 5 -11.73 6.75 18.69
N ASN A 6 -11.83 7.86 17.95
CA ASN A 6 -12.98 8.76 17.99
C ASN A 6 -14.24 8.14 17.35
N GLN A 7 -14.07 7.31 16.32
CA GLN A 7 -15.17 6.55 15.72
C GLN A 7 -15.62 5.40 16.63
N GLU A 8 -14.71 4.66 17.27
CA GLU A 8 -15.06 3.58 18.23
C GLU A 8 -15.92 4.09 19.40
N THR A 9 -15.69 5.33 19.83
CA THR A 9 -16.47 5.97 20.90
C THR A 9 -17.84 6.48 20.44
N GLN A 10 -18.06 6.63 19.13
CA GLN A 10 -19.30 7.16 18.54
C GLN A 10 -20.13 6.09 17.81
N GLU A 11 -19.54 4.93 17.49
CA GLU A 11 -20.21 3.83 16.77
C GLU A 11 -21.09 2.99 17.71
N ILE A 12 -22.38 2.85 17.34
CA ILE A 12 -23.35 1.99 18.04
C ILE A 12 -23.02 0.51 17.84
N ASN A 13 -22.52 0.13 16.66
CA ASN A 13 -22.05 -1.21 16.34
C ASN A 13 -20.53 -1.19 16.21
N LYS A 14 -19.83 -1.72 17.20
CA LYS A 14 -18.35 -1.72 17.22
C LYS A 14 -17.80 -2.56 16.07
N THR A 15 -17.11 -1.90 15.13
CA THR A 15 -16.49 -2.54 13.96
C THR A 15 -15.07 -3.05 14.21
N ALA A 16 -14.44 -2.63 15.32
CA ALA A 16 -13.08 -2.98 15.73
C ALA A 16 -12.98 -3.16 17.26
N ASP A 17 -12.09 -4.04 17.70
CA ASP A 17 -11.82 -4.21 19.12
C ASP A 17 -10.88 -3.10 19.65
N ARG A 18 -11.19 -2.58 20.83
CA ARG A 18 -10.43 -1.47 21.43
C ARG A 18 -9.00 -1.87 21.74
N ALA A 19 -8.77 -3.13 22.14
CA ALA A 19 -7.43 -3.63 22.41
C ALA A 19 -6.58 -3.62 21.13
N ASP A 20 -7.14 -4.04 19.98
CA ASP A 20 -6.47 -3.96 18.69
C ASP A 20 -6.13 -2.51 18.32
N ILE A 21 -7.07 -1.57 18.48
CA ILE A 21 -6.84 -0.15 18.18
C ILE A 21 -5.69 0.42 19.03
N LEU A 22 -5.66 0.12 20.33
CA LEU A 22 -4.64 0.62 21.26
C LEU A 22 -3.25 0.04 20.97
N ASP A 23 -3.13 -1.25 20.63
CA ASP A 23 -1.84 -1.87 20.30
C ASP A 23 -1.17 -1.17 19.11
N TYR A 24 -1.95 -0.88 18.08
CA TYR A 24 -1.41 -0.23 16.89
C TYR A 24 -1.20 1.28 17.06
N LEU A 25 -2.08 1.99 17.78
CA LEU A 25 -1.84 3.38 18.12
C LEU A 25 -0.55 3.53 18.91
N SER A 26 -0.33 2.64 19.88
CA SER A 26 0.89 2.57 20.67
C SER A 26 2.13 2.38 19.77
N TYR A 27 2.15 1.36 18.92
CA TYR A 27 3.26 1.11 18.01
C TYR A 27 3.50 2.26 17.03
N SER A 28 2.44 2.83 16.46
CA SER A 28 2.54 3.93 15.49
C SER A 28 3.14 5.18 16.13
N ASN A 29 2.70 5.52 17.34
CA ASN A 29 3.27 6.65 18.10
C ASN A 29 4.74 6.41 18.44
N MET A 30 5.13 5.16 18.73
CA MET A 30 6.55 4.85 18.93
C MET A 30 7.36 5.04 17.66
N MET A 31 6.87 4.57 16.50
CA MET A 31 7.54 4.76 15.22
C MET A 31 7.68 6.23 14.83
N GLU A 32 6.75 7.07 15.28
CA GLU A 32 6.80 8.54 15.14
C GLU A 32 7.66 9.24 16.20
N GLY A 33 8.24 8.49 17.14
CA GLY A 33 9.11 9.01 18.19
C GLY A 33 8.39 9.56 19.43
N ASN A 34 7.05 9.49 19.46
CA ASN A 34 6.19 9.87 20.58
C ASN A 34 6.12 8.75 21.63
N LEU A 35 7.25 8.48 22.27
CA LEU A 35 7.43 7.37 23.20
C LEU A 35 6.53 7.46 24.45
N ASN A 36 6.27 8.67 24.95
CA ASN A 36 5.43 8.87 26.12
C ASN A 36 3.97 8.48 25.83
N TYR A 37 3.42 8.98 24.72
CA TYR A 37 2.05 8.65 24.35
C TYR A 37 1.90 7.18 23.93
N ALA A 38 2.90 6.63 23.22
CA ALA A 38 2.98 5.20 22.93
C ALA A 38 2.93 4.36 24.21
N LEU A 39 3.66 4.77 25.26
CA LEU A 39 3.63 4.11 26.55
C LEU A 39 2.25 4.20 27.21
N THR A 40 1.62 5.38 27.23
CA THR A 40 0.25 5.57 27.77
C THR A 40 -0.75 4.64 27.10
N LEU A 41 -0.75 4.59 25.76
CA LEU A 41 -1.62 3.72 24.97
C LEU A 41 -1.36 2.23 25.23
N THR A 42 -0.08 1.86 25.42
CA THR A 42 0.30 0.48 25.80
C THR A 42 -0.20 0.12 27.19
N GLU A 43 -0.16 1.08 28.13
CA GLU A 43 -0.65 0.87 29.48
C GLU A 43 -2.17 0.73 29.50
N GLU A 44 -2.90 1.54 28.73
CA GLU A 44 -4.34 1.39 28.52
C GLU A 44 -4.68 0.02 27.90
N LEU A 45 -3.94 -0.41 26.89
CA LEU A 45 -4.09 -1.76 26.31
C LEU A 45 -3.95 -2.86 27.37
N LEU A 46 -2.94 -2.76 28.23
CA LEU A 46 -2.70 -3.75 29.29
C LEU A 46 -3.77 -3.73 30.38
N THR A 47 -4.57 -2.67 30.51
CA THR A 47 -5.77 -2.70 31.37
C THR A 47 -6.90 -3.55 30.78
N LEU A 48 -6.98 -3.64 29.45
CA LEU A 48 -8.00 -4.41 28.74
C LEU A 48 -7.57 -5.86 28.49
N ALA A 49 -6.28 -6.06 28.17
CA ALA A 49 -5.69 -7.36 27.87
C ALA A 49 -4.38 -7.57 28.65
N PRO A 50 -4.46 -7.89 29.96
CA PRO A 50 -3.28 -7.99 30.83
C PRO A 50 -2.29 -9.09 30.43
N ASP A 51 -2.77 -10.13 29.76
CA ASP A 51 -2.01 -11.29 29.26
C ASP A 51 -1.40 -11.07 27.86
N ASN A 52 -1.61 -9.90 27.25
CA ASN A 52 -1.02 -9.56 25.96
C ASN A 52 0.52 -9.45 26.06
N THR A 53 1.20 -10.55 25.72
CA THR A 53 2.67 -10.68 25.79
C THR A 53 3.40 -9.65 24.95
N ARG A 54 2.84 -9.27 23.79
CA ARG A 54 3.40 -8.23 22.92
C ARG A 54 3.35 -6.86 23.59
N ALA A 55 2.21 -6.47 24.16
CA ALA A 55 2.05 -5.20 24.86
C ALA A 55 2.97 -5.09 26.09
N GLN A 56 3.14 -6.18 26.84
CA GLN A 56 4.09 -6.24 27.97
C GLN A 56 5.54 -6.02 27.52
N ASN A 57 5.94 -6.61 26.39
CA ASN A 57 7.26 -6.44 25.81
C ASN A 57 7.46 -5.01 25.26
N ASN A 58 6.47 -4.47 24.55
CA ASN A 58 6.47 -3.10 24.05
C ASN A 58 6.61 -2.08 25.20
N LYS A 59 5.87 -2.28 26.31
CA LYS A 59 5.99 -1.44 27.51
C LYS A 59 7.42 -1.40 28.05
N ARG A 60 8.09 -2.56 28.17
CA ARG A 60 9.50 -2.63 28.62
C ARG A 60 10.43 -1.93 27.62
N TYR A 61 10.20 -2.15 26.33
CA TYR A 61 11.00 -1.55 25.27
C TYR A 61 10.89 -0.02 25.24
N TYR A 62 9.68 0.54 25.32
CA TYR A 62 9.47 2.00 25.31
C TYR A 62 10.01 2.66 26.56
N LYS A 63 9.85 2.05 27.74
CA LYS A 63 10.48 2.55 28.98
C LYS A 63 12.00 2.58 28.87
N LYS A 64 12.61 1.57 28.24
CA LYS A 64 14.05 1.55 27.99
C LYS A 64 14.46 2.69 27.05
N MET A 65 13.75 2.89 25.93
CA MET A 65 14.06 3.98 25.00
C MET A 65 13.95 5.38 25.63
N LEU A 66 12.95 5.59 26.51
CA LEU A 66 12.80 6.83 27.27
C LEU A 66 13.99 7.06 28.22
N ASN A 67 14.43 6.00 28.91
CA ASN A 67 15.58 6.06 29.80
C ASN A 67 16.89 6.32 29.03
N ASP A 68 17.08 5.65 27.89
CA ASP A 68 18.26 5.85 27.03
C ASP A 68 18.32 7.31 26.52
N ARG A 69 17.18 7.88 26.09
CA ARG A 69 17.08 9.32 25.73
C ARG A 69 17.38 10.26 26.89
N ALA A 70 16.93 9.93 28.10
CA ALA A 70 17.22 10.73 29.29
C ALA A 70 18.72 10.70 29.62
N ILE A 71 19.38 9.54 29.49
CA ILE A 71 20.82 9.39 29.69
C ILE A 71 21.61 10.19 28.65
N GLU A 72 21.25 10.10 27.36
CA GLU A 72 21.88 10.88 26.29
C GLU A 72 21.74 12.38 26.53
N SER A 73 20.54 12.83 26.94
CA SER A 73 20.28 14.24 27.25
C SER A 73 21.10 14.73 28.44
N HIS A 74 21.25 13.91 29.49
CA HIS A 74 22.10 14.23 30.64
C HIS A 74 23.60 14.23 30.29
N GLN A 75 24.07 13.33 29.42
CA GLN A 75 25.46 13.33 28.95
C GLN A 75 25.77 14.55 28.07
N LEU A 76 24.83 14.97 27.22
CA LEU A 76 24.94 16.19 26.42
C LEU A 76 24.92 17.46 27.29
N ALA A 77 24.10 17.48 28.34
CA ALA A 77 24.07 18.56 29.34
C ALA A 77 25.36 18.60 30.18
N SER A 78 25.95 17.45 30.53
CA SER A 78 27.24 17.42 31.26
C SER A 78 28.42 17.90 30.42
N GLN A 79 28.33 17.87 29.08
CA GLN A 79 29.37 18.40 28.18
C GLN A 79 29.22 19.91 27.90
N ARG A 80 28.03 20.48 28.11
CA ARG A 80 27.77 21.93 28.02
C ARG A 80 27.64 22.48 29.45
N GLY A 81 28.73 22.99 30.00
CA GLY A 81 28.81 23.48 31.38
C GLY A 81 27.55 24.20 31.88
N GLU A 82 27.17 23.85 33.11
CA GLU A 82 25.97 24.22 33.87
C GLU A 82 25.37 25.59 33.56
N ILE A 83 24.10 25.60 33.13
CA ILE A 83 23.13 26.65 33.49
C ILE A 83 21.81 25.93 33.79
N GLY A 84 21.34 26.07 35.03
CA GLY A 84 20.07 25.51 35.49
C GLY A 84 18.90 26.08 34.68
N VAL A 85 18.03 25.19 34.24
CA VAL A 85 16.75 25.56 33.61
C VAL A 85 15.65 25.07 34.52
N GLU A 86 14.86 26.01 35.03
CA GLU A 86 13.63 25.75 35.78
C GLU A 86 12.67 24.88 34.95
N ASP A 87 12.14 23.83 35.57
CA ASP A 87 11.03 23.02 35.05
C ASP A 87 9.80 23.92 34.89
N THR A 88 9.65 24.50 33.70
CA THR A 88 8.37 25.02 33.23
C THR A 88 7.72 23.89 32.44
N GLU A 89 6.59 23.41 32.93
CA GLU A 89 5.65 22.54 32.19
C GLU A 89 5.05 23.33 31.01
N GLU A 90 5.87 23.76 30.06
CA GLU A 90 5.36 24.14 28.76
C GLU A 90 4.93 22.87 28.06
N GLU A 91 3.61 22.73 27.81
CA GLU A 91 3.07 21.78 26.85
C GLU A 91 3.87 21.93 25.55
N ILE A 92 4.81 21.02 25.31
CA ILE A 92 5.53 20.93 24.05
C ILE A 92 4.49 20.53 22.99
N LYS A 93 3.85 21.53 22.39
CA LYS A 93 3.14 21.37 21.13
C LYS A 93 4.19 21.07 20.08
N HIS A 94 4.51 19.78 19.94
CA HIS A 94 5.28 19.27 18.81
C HIS A 94 4.44 19.44 17.53
N GLU A 95 4.41 20.66 17.00
CA GLU A 95 3.94 20.89 15.64
C GLU A 95 4.87 20.13 14.69
N ARG A 96 4.31 19.07 14.09
CA ARG A 96 4.99 18.26 13.09
C ARG A 96 5.33 19.15 11.90
N LYS A 97 6.62 19.40 11.64
CA LYS A 97 7.06 19.86 10.32
C LYS A 97 6.77 18.77 9.31
N LEU A 98 5.64 18.89 8.62
CA LEU A 98 5.28 18.05 7.48
C LEU A 98 6.28 18.30 6.35
N ASP A 99 6.67 17.24 5.64
CA ASP A 99 7.44 17.38 4.41
C ASP A 99 6.61 18.06 3.31
N ASP A 100 7.28 18.51 2.24
CA ASP A 100 6.63 19.22 1.14
C ASP A 100 5.47 18.41 0.53
N TYR A 101 5.59 17.08 0.52
CA TYR A 101 4.56 16.20 0.01
C TYR A 101 3.31 16.19 0.89
N ARG A 102 3.45 16.06 2.20
CA ARG A 102 2.34 16.06 3.16
C ARG A 102 1.64 17.42 3.27
N ASN A 103 2.29 18.49 2.81
CA ASN A 103 1.69 19.81 2.65
C ASN A 103 1.01 20.02 1.28
N SER A 104 1.04 19.03 0.39
CA SER A 104 0.50 19.16 -0.97
C SER A 104 -1.01 18.90 -1.06
N GLU A 105 -1.63 19.45 -2.10
CA GLU A 105 -3.04 19.18 -2.45
C GLU A 105 -3.27 17.71 -2.84
N GLU A 106 -2.27 17.04 -3.43
CA GLU A 106 -2.31 15.60 -3.72
C GLU A 106 -2.48 14.81 -2.42
N PHE A 107 -1.70 15.13 -1.39
CA PHE A 107 -1.79 14.43 -0.11
C PHE A 107 -3.15 14.64 0.57
N ALA A 108 -3.68 15.87 0.52
CA ALA A 108 -5.02 16.16 1.02
C ALA A 108 -6.10 15.34 0.28
N THR A 109 -5.95 15.17 -1.04
CA THR A 109 -6.86 14.35 -1.86
C THR A 109 -6.73 12.87 -1.52
N TYR A 110 -5.49 12.36 -1.40
CA TYR A 110 -5.20 11.01 -0.95
C TYR A 110 -5.85 10.70 0.40
N GLU A 111 -5.71 11.60 1.39
CA GLU A 111 -6.31 11.39 2.71
C GLU A 111 -7.84 11.37 2.67
N LYS A 112 -8.47 12.26 1.88
CA LYS A 112 -9.93 12.26 1.66
C LYS A 112 -10.40 10.91 1.09
N LEU A 113 -9.75 10.44 0.04
CA LEU A 113 -10.07 9.16 -0.59
C LEU A 113 -9.89 7.99 0.39
N CYS A 114 -8.83 8.00 1.20
CA CYS A 114 -8.60 6.97 2.22
C CYS A 114 -9.61 6.97 3.37
N ARG A 115 -10.25 8.12 3.64
CA ARG A 115 -11.39 8.21 4.57
C ARG A 115 -12.72 7.81 3.93
N GLY A 116 -12.72 7.49 2.64
CA GLY A 116 -13.93 7.14 1.89
C GLY A 116 -14.71 8.36 1.39
N GLU A 117 -14.16 9.57 1.47
CA GLU A 117 -14.79 10.78 0.93
C GLU A 117 -14.71 10.78 -0.61
N ASP A 118 -15.72 11.34 -1.27
CA ASP A 118 -15.67 11.61 -2.71
C ASP A 118 -14.94 12.92 -2.97
N THR A 119 -14.19 13.00 -4.07
CA THR A 119 -13.53 14.23 -4.50
C THR A 119 -14.14 14.71 -5.82
N GLN A 120 -14.09 16.02 -6.08
CA GLN A 120 -14.75 16.63 -7.24
C GLN A 120 -14.06 16.32 -8.59
N VAL A 121 -13.14 15.36 -8.62
CA VAL A 121 -12.42 15.00 -9.84
C VAL A 121 -13.31 14.10 -10.70
N SER A 122 -14.20 14.75 -11.43
CA SER A 122 -15.07 14.14 -12.44
C SER A 122 -14.24 13.85 -13.69
N VAL A 123 -13.65 12.66 -13.79
CA VAL A 123 -13.21 12.10 -15.08
C VAL A 123 -14.16 10.97 -15.47
N ASN A 124 -14.56 10.98 -16.73
CA ASN A 124 -15.42 9.95 -17.30
C ASN A 124 -14.63 8.63 -17.42
N TRP A 125 -14.68 7.81 -16.37
CA TRP A 125 -14.03 6.50 -16.22
C TRP A 125 -14.13 5.57 -17.43
N ALA A 126 -15.18 5.71 -18.24
CA ALA A 126 -15.43 4.89 -19.40
C ALA A 126 -14.35 5.01 -20.49
N SER A 127 -13.60 6.12 -20.56
CA SER A 127 -12.59 6.30 -21.63
C SER A 127 -11.24 5.63 -21.35
N ILE A 128 -10.80 5.55 -20.09
CA ILE A 128 -9.44 5.10 -19.74
C ILE A 128 -9.41 3.62 -19.29
N LEU A 129 -10.45 3.13 -18.61
CA LEU A 129 -10.52 1.72 -18.18
C LEU A 129 -11.41 0.83 -19.07
N ALA A 130 -12.51 1.35 -19.63
CA ALA A 130 -13.49 0.52 -20.35
C ALA A 130 -13.32 0.53 -21.89
N ASN A 131 -12.96 1.65 -22.50
CA ASN A 131 -12.94 1.78 -23.97
C ASN A 131 -11.85 0.94 -24.68
N GLN A 132 -10.77 0.57 -24.00
CA GLN A 132 -9.76 -0.37 -24.53
C GLN A 132 -10.13 -1.84 -24.25
N PHE A 133 -10.83 -2.13 -23.15
CA PHE A 133 -11.14 -3.50 -22.74
C PHE A 133 -12.38 -4.05 -23.45
N GLU A 134 -13.44 -3.24 -23.61
CA GLU A 134 -14.70 -3.67 -24.26
C GLU A 134 -14.59 -3.81 -25.79
N LYS A 135 -13.62 -3.14 -26.42
CA LYS A 135 -13.47 -3.18 -27.89
C LYS A 135 -12.64 -4.35 -28.42
N GLU A 136 -11.74 -4.91 -27.62
CA GLU A 136 -10.76 -5.89 -28.09
C GLU A 136 -11.04 -7.33 -27.65
N ASN A 137 -11.75 -7.55 -26.53
CA ASN A 137 -12.05 -8.89 -26.04
C ASN A 137 -13.54 -9.01 -25.69
N ASP A 138 -14.25 -9.88 -26.40
CA ASP A 138 -15.65 -10.28 -26.21
C ASP A 138 -15.82 -11.06 -24.90
N ILE A 139 -15.48 -10.40 -23.79
CA ILE A 139 -15.43 -10.95 -22.45
C ILE A 139 -16.48 -10.22 -21.63
N ASP A 140 -17.64 -10.86 -21.52
CA ASP A 140 -18.77 -10.51 -20.63
C ASP A 140 -18.39 -10.65 -19.12
N LEU A 141 -17.10 -10.64 -18.76
CA LEU A 141 -16.63 -10.61 -17.38
C LEU A 141 -16.67 -9.17 -16.83
N LEU A 142 -17.85 -8.84 -16.33
CA LEU A 142 -18.02 -8.30 -14.97
C LEU A 142 -17.55 -6.87 -14.72
N THR A 143 -17.95 -5.88 -15.52
CA THR A 143 -17.97 -4.47 -15.08
C THR A 143 -19.25 -4.16 -14.28
N ARG A 144 -19.48 -4.86 -13.16
CA ARG A 144 -20.53 -4.42 -12.21
C ARG A 144 -19.96 -3.27 -11.38
N SER A 145 -20.31 -2.04 -11.78
CA SER A 145 -20.05 -0.77 -11.09
C SER A 145 -18.57 -0.44 -10.82
N GLN A 146 -18.09 0.67 -11.39
CA GLN A 146 -16.79 1.29 -11.04
C GLN A 146 -15.52 0.48 -11.38
N GLY A 147 -15.49 -0.25 -12.50
CA GLY A 147 -14.23 -0.79 -13.05
C GLY A 147 -13.56 -1.93 -12.26
N LYS A 148 -14.31 -2.64 -11.41
CA LYS A 148 -13.84 -3.86 -10.74
C LYS A 148 -14.07 -5.08 -11.63
N ILE A 149 -13.08 -5.97 -11.74
CA ILE A 149 -13.24 -7.30 -12.33
C ILE A 149 -13.61 -8.27 -11.21
N CYS A 150 -14.78 -8.91 -11.28
CA CYS A 150 -15.18 -9.93 -10.31
C CYS A 150 -14.59 -11.31 -10.69
N GLN A 151 -14.34 -12.18 -9.69
CA GLN A 151 -13.86 -13.57 -9.88
C GLN A 151 -12.49 -13.71 -10.56
N ALA A 152 -11.58 -12.78 -10.28
CA ALA A 152 -10.19 -12.85 -10.71
C ALA A 152 -9.44 -14.05 -10.11
N THR A 153 -9.79 -14.49 -8.90
CA THR A 153 -9.26 -15.71 -8.25
C THR A 153 -10.34 -16.45 -7.49
N SER A 154 -10.21 -17.78 -7.39
CA SER A 154 -11.04 -18.59 -6.50
C SER A 154 -10.58 -18.51 -5.04
N GLU A 155 -11.41 -18.96 -4.10
CA GLU A 155 -11.03 -19.04 -2.70
C GLU A 155 -9.90 -20.05 -2.47
N GLU A 156 -9.93 -21.18 -3.18
CA GLU A 156 -8.89 -22.22 -3.13
C GLU A 156 -7.56 -21.70 -3.69
N GLU A 157 -7.59 -20.96 -4.80
CA GLU A 157 -6.40 -20.33 -5.37
C GLU A 157 -5.81 -19.30 -4.41
N SER A 158 -6.65 -18.44 -3.83
CA SER A 158 -6.22 -17.44 -2.86
C SER A 158 -5.58 -18.10 -1.62
N LYS A 159 -6.19 -19.18 -1.10
CA LYS A 159 -5.64 -19.95 0.02
C LYS A 159 -4.33 -20.67 -0.32
N SER A 160 -4.23 -21.26 -1.51
CA SER A 160 -2.99 -21.90 -1.99
C SER A 160 -1.87 -20.86 -2.06
N ILE A 161 -2.11 -19.74 -2.73
CA ILE A 161 -1.15 -18.63 -2.89
C ILE A 161 -0.75 -18.06 -1.52
N GLU A 162 -1.70 -17.83 -0.62
CA GLU A 162 -1.43 -17.40 0.76
C GLU A 162 -0.61 -18.42 1.55
N SER A 163 -0.79 -19.73 1.32
CA SER A 163 -0.08 -20.77 2.07
C SER A 163 1.44 -20.77 1.83
N TYR A 164 1.90 -20.25 0.69
CA TYR A 164 3.33 -20.05 0.40
C TYR A 164 4.00 -19.06 1.37
N ASN A 165 3.24 -18.21 2.07
CA ASN A 165 3.75 -17.39 3.17
C ASN A 165 4.33 -18.23 4.33
N ASN A 166 3.82 -19.43 4.58
CA ASN A 166 4.34 -20.28 5.65
C ASN A 166 5.69 -20.93 5.26
N ILE A 167 6.02 -20.94 3.97
CA ILE A 167 7.24 -21.54 3.41
C ILE A 167 8.29 -20.46 3.11
N LEU A 168 7.83 -19.30 2.60
CA LEU A 168 8.65 -18.13 2.29
C LEU A 168 8.43 -17.09 3.37
N LEU A 169 9.40 -16.94 4.28
CA LEU A 169 9.41 -15.86 5.26
C LEU A 169 9.24 -14.51 4.53
N LEU A 170 8.01 -13.98 4.52
CA LEU A 170 7.68 -12.71 3.89
C LEU A 170 8.66 -11.62 4.36
N GLY A 171 9.50 -11.15 3.44
CA GLY A 171 10.49 -10.12 3.70
C GLY A 171 9.84 -8.74 3.77
N ARG A 172 10.46 -7.79 4.50
CA ARG A 172 10.01 -6.38 4.45
C ARG A 172 10.06 -5.91 2.99
N ALA A 173 8.95 -5.36 2.49
CA ALA A 173 8.85 -4.97 1.10
C ALA A 173 9.93 -3.95 0.74
N THR A 174 10.59 -4.18 -0.38
CA THR A 174 11.57 -3.27 -0.97
C THR A 174 10.93 -2.52 -2.15
N VAL A 175 11.45 -1.35 -2.44
CA VAL A 175 11.05 -0.51 -3.56
C VAL A 175 12.26 -0.26 -4.46
N HIS A 176 12.02 -0.15 -5.76
CA HIS A 176 13.09 0.21 -6.71
C HIS A 176 13.38 1.70 -6.57
N ASN A 177 14.56 2.03 -6.06
CA ASN A 177 14.99 3.42 -5.92
C ASN A 177 15.33 3.99 -7.31
N ALA A 178 14.55 4.98 -7.74
CA ALA A 178 14.70 5.69 -9.00
C ALA A 178 16.10 6.29 -9.26
N LYS A 179 16.81 6.70 -8.21
CA LYS A 179 18.14 7.31 -8.30
C LYS A 179 19.26 6.27 -8.32
N THR A 180 19.13 5.20 -7.54
CA THR A 180 20.21 4.22 -7.34
C THR A 180 20.02 2.94 -8.15
N GLY A 181 18.81 2.69 -8.67
CA GLY A 181 18.44 1.46 -9.38
C GLY A 181 18.41 0.19 -8.51
N LYS A 182 18.50 0.35 -7.18
CA LYS A 182 18.58 -0.76 -6.22
C LYS A 182 17.26 -0.92 -5.47
N LEU A 183 17.02 -2.14 -4.98
CA LEU A 183 15.93 -2.44 -4.07
C LEU A 183 16.29 -1.97 -2.65
N GLU A 184 15.54 -1.02 -2.10
CA GLU A 184 15.75 -0.44 -0.77
C GLU A 184 14.49 -0.55 0.09
N THR A 185 14.63 -0.57 1.42
CA THR A 185 13.49 -0.54 2.35
C THR A 185 13.03 0.91 2.56
N ALA A 186 11.75 1.19 2.31
CA ALA A 186 11.18 2.53 2.42
C ALA A 186 10.34 2.71 3.68
N THR A 187 10.30 3.93 4.21
CA THR A 187 9.36 4.34 5.26
C THR A 187 7.95 4.54 4.72
N TYR A 188 7.81 4.86 3.42
CA TYR A 188 6.53 5.11 2.74
C TYR A 188 5.82 3.84 2.21
N ARG A 189 6.42 2.66 2.39
CA ARG A 189 5.80 1.35 2.08
C ARG A 189 5.96 0.41 3.27
N ILE A 190 4.86 0.10 3.94
CA ILE A 190 4.82 -0.80 5.10
C ILE A 190 4.01 -2.04 4.71
N SER A 191 4.69 -2.99 4.06
CA SER A 191 4.15 -4.31 3.72
C SER A 191 5.24 -5.36 3.80
N LYS A 192 4.84 -6.62 3.76
CA LYS A 192 5.76 -7.72 3.45
C LYS A 192 5.43 -8.31 2.09
N SER A 193 6.44 -8.73 1.33
CA SER A 193 6.23 -9.25 -0.02
C SER A 193 7.06 -10.48 -0.35
N ALA A 194 6.55 -11.29 -1.27
CA ALA A 194 7.24 -12.41 -1.92
C ALA A 194 6.91 -12.39 -3.42
N TRP A 195 7.75 -13.03 -4.23
CA TRP A 195 7.52 -13.22 -5.66
C TRP A 195 7.40 -14.72 -5.93
N LEU A 196 6.36 -15.11 -6.65
CA LEU A 196 6.06 -16.49 -6.98
C LEU A 196 6.06 -16.70 -8.49
N LYS A 197 6.70 -17.78 -8.91
CA LYS A 197 6.86 -18.17 -10.31
C LYS A 197 5.77 -19.13 -10.74
N ASP A 198 5.58 -19.24 -12.05
CA ASP A 198 4.64 -20.19 -12.66
C ASP A 198 4.96 -21.64 -12.32
N GLU A 199 6.23 -21.96 -12.05
CA GLU A 199 6.65 -23.31 -11.68
C GLU A 199 6.35 -23.66 -10.22
N ASP A 200 6.08 -22.67 -9.37
CA ASP A 200 5.94 -22.87 -7.92
C ASP A 200 4.61 -23.55 -7.54
N ASP A 201 3.50 -23.26 -8.25
CA ASP A 201 2.17 -23.86 -8.05
C ASP A 201 1.32 -23.81 -9.34
N LEU A 202 0.48 -24.83 -9.55
CA LEU A 202 -0.54 -24.86 -10.58
C LEU A 202 -1.57 -23.72 -10.45
N ALA A 203 -1.88 -23.28 -9.22
CA ALA A 203 -2.75 -22.15 -8.94
C ALA A 203 -2.18 -20.86 -9.54
N ILE A 204 -0.88 -20.60 -9.38
CA ILE A 204 -0.22 -19.40 -9.92
C ILE A 204 -0.30 -19.41 -11.45
N ARG A 205 0.00 -20.56 -12.07
CA ARG A 205 -0.10 -20.72 -13.52
C ARG A 205 -1.53 -20.49 -14.04
N ARG A 206 -2.54 -20.99 -13.33
CA ARG A 206 -3.96 -20.76 -13.67
C ARG A 206 -4.33 -19.28 -13.56
N VAL A 207 -3.87 -18.61 -12.51
CA VAL A 207 -4.08 -17.17 -12.33
C VAL A 207 -3.42 -16.39 -13.47
N ASN A 208 -2.16 -16.67 -13.82
CA ASN A 208 -1.49 -15.98 -14.93
C ASN A 208 -2.15 -16.25 -16.29
N SER A 209 -2.61 -17.48 -16.54
CA SER A 209 -3.39 -17.81 -17.75
C SER A 209 -4.71 -17.04 -17.81
N ARG A 210 -5.37 -16.83 -16.66
CA ARG A 210 -6.61 -16.04 -16.57
C ARG A 210 -6.34 -14.56 -16.80
N ILE A 211 -5.24 -14.03 -16.29
CA ILE A 211 -4.82 -12.64 -16.53
C ILE A 211 -4.52 -12.43 -18.02
N GLU A 212 -3.81 -13.36 -18.67
CA GLU A 212 -3.58 -13.33 -20.12
C GLU A 212 -4.90 -13.31 -20.91
N ALA A 213 -5.79 -14.25 -20.60
CA ALA A 213 -7.07 -14.34 -21.28
C ALA A 213 -7.94 -13.09 -21.07
N ALA A 214 -7.96 -12.54 -19.85
CA ALA A 214 -8.75 -11.34 -19.54
C ALA A 214 -8.19 -10.10 -20.24
N THR A 215 -6.87 -9.90 -20.16
CA THR A 215 -6.24 -8.66 -20.64
C THR A 215 -5.89 -8.68 -22.13
N GLY A 216 -5.80 -9.87 -22.75
CA GLY A 216 -5.25 -10.06 -24.08
C GLY A 216 -3.74 -9.84 -24.17
N LEU A 217 -3.06 -9.50 -23.08
CA LEU A 217 -1.62 -9.19 -23.06
C LEU A 217 -0.80 -10.45 -22.84
N ASP A 218 0.38 -10.51 -23.48
CA ASP A 218 1.31 -11.62 -23.33
C ASP A 218 1.95 -11.65 -21.94
N MET A 219 2.01 -12.82 -21.30
CA MET A 219 2.58 -12.97 -19.96
C MET A 219 4.05 -13.42 -19.96
N SER A 220 4.67 -13.71 -21.12
CA SER A 220 6.01 -14.32 -21.17
C SER A 220 7.12 -13.40 -20.65
N THR A 221 6.90 -12.08 -20.71
CA THR A 221 7.81 -11.04 -20.21
C THR A 221 7.29 -10.36 -18.95
N ALA A 222 6.11 -10.75 -18.46
CA ALA A 222 5.53 -10.20 -17.24
C ALA A 222 6.34 -10.65 -16.02
N GLU A 223 6.36 -9.82 -14.98
CA GLU A 223 7.06 -10.15 -13.74
C GLU A 223 6.43 -11.33 -13.02
N ASP A 224 7.20 -12.00 -12.15
CA ASP A 224 6.69 -13.00 -11.23
C ASP A 224 5.53 -12.44 -10.38
N LEU A 225 4.57 -13.29 -10.01
CA LEU A 225 3.40 -12.86 -9.25
C LEU A 225 3.84 -12.36 -7.87
N GLN A 226 3.72 -11.07 -7.61
CA GLN A 226 4.06 -10.50 -6.31
C GLN A 226 2.90 -10.72 -5.34
N ILE A 227 3.14 -11.35 -4.20
CA ILE A 227 2.24 -11.31 -3.06
C ILE A 227 2.65 -10.16 -2.16
N ALA A 228 1.68 -9.36 -1.70
CA ALA A 228 1.90 -8.38 -0.65
C ALA A 228 0.88 -8.52 0.48
N ASN A 229 1.39 -8.43 1.71
CA ASN A 229 0.62 -8.42 2.94
C ASN A 229 0.76 -7.07 3.64
N TYR A 230 -0.38 -6.42 3.89
CA TYR A 230 -0.48 -5.21 4.71
C TYR A 230 -1.27 -5.56 5.98
N GLY A 231 -0.59 -5.55 7.12
CA GLY A 231 -1.24 -5.55 8.44
C GLY A 231 -1.82 -4.17 8.76
N LEU A 232 -2.32 -3.97 9.98
CA LEU A 232 -2.90 -2.69 10.39
C LEU A 232 -1.87 -1.55 10.31
N GLY A 233 -2.30 -0.40 9.80
CA GLY A 233 -1.45 0.74 9.44
C GLY A 233 -0.57 0.52 8.21
N GLY A 234 -0.50 -0.70 7.67
CA GLY A 234 0.21 -1.02 6.45
C GLY A 234 -0.37 -0.25 5.26
N HIS A 235 0.51 0.44 4.53
CA HIS A 235 0.14 1.32 3.43
C HIS A 235 1.28 1.39 2.40
N TYR A 236 0.97 2.03 1.27
CA TYR A 236 1.94 2.41 0.26
C TYR A 236 1.55 3.79 -0.27
N GLU A 237 2.40 4.80 -0.03
CA GLU A 237 2.19 6.16 -0.53
C GLU A 237 2.04 6.23 -2.06
N PRO A 238 1.40 7.29 -2.59
CA PRO A 238 1.21 7.48 -4.02
C PRO A 238 2.47 7.33 -4.88
N HIS A 239 2.38 6.44 -5.87
CA HIS A 239 3.48 6.09 -6.77
C HIS A 239 2.97 5.76 -8.18
N PHE A 240 3.92 5.57 -9.08
CA PHE A 240 3.71 5.01 -10.42
C PHE A 240 4.30 3.61 -10.47
N ASP A 241 3.66 2.73 -11.23
CA ASP A 241 4.23 1.41 -11.51
C ASP A 241 5.21 1.45 -12.67
N PHE A 242 5.10 2.41 -13.58
CA PHE A 242 6.03 2.61 -14.68
C PHE A 242 7.23 3.47 -14.27
N ALA A 243 8.34 3.31 -15.00
CA ALA A 243 9.50 4.19 -14.90
C ALA A 243 9.28 5.49 -15.68
N ARG A 244 9.60 6.63 -15.06
CA ARG A 244 9.49 7.95 -15.68
C ARG A 244 10.69 8.26 -16.57
N LYS A 245 10.56 9.25 -17.46
CA LYS A 245 11.60 9.65 -18.43
C LYS A 245 12.93 10.01 -17.76
N GLU A 246 12.90 10.48 -16.52
CA GLU A 246 14.08 10.83 -15.73
C GLU A 246 14.83 9.60 -15.20
N GLU A 247 14.18 8.43 -15.15
CA GLU A 247 14.64 7.20 -14.53
C GLU A 247 15.36 6.29 -15.56
N LYS A 248 16.42 6.83 -16.17
CA LYS A 248 17.13 6.27 -17.34
C LYS A 248 17.69 4.84 -17.19
N HIS A 249 17.71 4.29 -15.98
CA HIS A 249 18.23 2.95 -15.68
C HIS A 249 17.15 1.92 -15.33
N ALA A 250 15.91 2.35 -15.12
CA ALA A 250 14.83 1.45 -14.78
C ALA A 250 14.62 0.43 -15.91
N PHE A 251 14.57 -0.86 -15.56
CA PHE A 251 14.37 -2.01 -16.46
C PHE A 251 15.45 -2.25 -17.53
N LYS A 252 16.51 -1.44 -17.59
CA LYS A 252 17.60 -1.58 -18.58
C LYS A 252 18.33 -2.92 -18.47
N SER A 253 18.43 -3.48 -17.26
CA SER A 253 19.03 -4.79 -17.00
C SER A 253 18.12 -5.98 -17.35
N LEU A 254 16.79 -5.79 -17.33
CA LEU A 254 15.83 -6.84 -17.66
C LEU A 254 15.63 -6.97 -19.17
N GLY A 255 15.78 -5.87 -19.92
CA GLY A 255 15.59 -5.87 -21.37
C GLY A 255 14.16 -6.24 -21.79
N THR A 256 13.19 -6.04 -20.90
CA THR A 256 11.75 -6.29 -21.08
C THR A 256 10.97 -5.02 -21.38
N GLY A 257 11.60 -3.84 -21.28
CA GLY A 257 10.93 -2.55 -21.42
C GLY A 257 10.20 -2.13 -20.16
N ASN A 258 9.46 -1.04 -20.23
CA ASN A 258 8.72 -0.47 -19.11
C ASN A 258 7.46 -1.32 -18.81
N ARG A 259 6.82 -1.08 -17.67
CA ARG A 259 5.57 -1.76 -17.29
C ARG A 259 4.39 -1.09 -17.97
N ILE A 260 3.73 -1.78 -18.91
CA ILE A 260 2.59 -1.23 -19.66
C ILE A 260 1.28 -1.27 -18.90
N ALA A 261 1.13 -2.21 -17.97
CA ALA A 261 -0.13 -2.45 -17.28
C ALA A 261 0.11 -3.14 -15.94
N THR A 262 -0.86 -2.95 -15.05
CA THR A 262 -0.88 -3.56 -13.73
C THR A 262 -2.19 -4.31 -13.54
N TRP A 263 -2.09 -5.54 -13.03
CA TRP A 263 -3.21 -6.33 -12.55
C TRP A 263 -3.06 -6.57 -11.05
N LEU A 264 -3.99 -6.03 -10.25
CA LEU A 264 -3.99 -6.13 -8.80
C LEU A 264 -5.21 -6.94 -8.33
N THR A 265 -4.97 -8.14 -7.80
CA THR A 265 -6.02 -9.00 -7.22
C THR A 265 -6.10 -8.80 -5.72
N TYR A 266 -7.30 -8.69 -5.17
CA TYR A 266 -7.57 -8.70 -3.74
C TYR A 266 -7.83 -10.13 -3.26
N MET A 267 -6.95 -10.67 -2.40
CA MET A 267 -7.03 -12.05 -1.91
C MET A 267 -7.71 -12.15 -0.54
N SER A 268 -7.90 -11.03 0.15
CA SER A 268 -8.66 -10.95 1.39
C SER A 268 -9.64 -9.78 1.40
N ASP A 269 -10.73 -9.97 2.15
CA ASP A 269 -11.63 -8.88 2.53
C ASP A 269 -10.96 -8.04 3.62
N VAL A 270 -11.11 -6.72 3.52
CA VAL A 270 -10.60 -5.77 4.52
C VAL A 270 -11.79 -5.10 5.19
N LYS A 271 -11.89 -5.26 6.51
CA LYS A 271 -13.04 -4.76 7.28
C LYS A 271 -13.13 -3.23 7.25
N ALA A 272 -11.98 -2.54 7.34
CA ALA A 272 -11.92 -1.08 7.22
C ALA A 272 -10.54 -0.61 6.72
N GLY A 273 -10.55 0.46 5.93
CA GLY A 273 -9.34 0.99 5.29
C GLY A 273 -8.87 0.13 4.12
N GLY A 274 -7.57 0.21 3.80
CA GLY A 274 -6.95 -0.67 2.80
C GLY A 274 -7.36 -0.41 1.34
N ALA A 275 -8.13 0.64 1.04
CA ALA A 275 -8.50 0.99 -0.33
C ALA A 275 -7.28 1.20 -1.23
N THR A 276 -7.40 0.82 -2.50
CA THR A 276 -6.49 1.29 -3.55
C THR A 276 -7.06 2.59 -4.11
N VAL A 277 -6.31 3.68 -4.06
CA VAL A 277 -6.81 5.02 -4.44
C VAL A 277 -5.96 5.63 -5.54
N PHE A 278 -6.58 6.43 -6.39
CA PHE A 278 -5.97 7.16 -7.49
C PHE A 278 -6.19 8.66 -7.29
N PRO A 279 -5.27 9.38 -6.61
CA PRO A 279 -5.51 10.75 -6.16
C PRO A 279 -5.82 11.73 -7.30
N TYR A 280 -5.15 11.60 -8.45
CA TYR A 280 -5.33 12.54 -9.58
C TYR A 280 -6.67 12.44 -10.27
N ILE A 281 -7.40 11.33 -10.09
CA ILE A 281 -8.70 11.07 -10.72
C ILE A 281 -9.80 10.76 -9.72
N GLY A 282 -9.51 10.91 -8.42
CA GLY A 282 -10.52 10.85 -7.36
C GLY A 282 -11.15 9.48 -7.11
N VAL A 283 -10.50 8.36 -7.51
CA VAL A 283 -11.07 7.02 -7.30
C VAL A 283 -10.50 6.27 -6.12
N LYS A 284 -11.37 5.42 -5.57
CA LYS A 284 -11.11 4.50 -4.49
C LYS A 284 -11.73 3.14 -4.81
N ILE A 285 -10.94 2.10 -4.67
CA ILE A 285 -11.33 0.71 -4.88
C ILE A 285 -11.11 0.00 -3.55
N PHE A 286 -12.20 -0.31 -2.85
CA PHE A 286 -12.12 -1.09 -1.61
C PHE A 286 -11.85 -2.57 -1.91
N PRO A 287 -10.96 -3.23 -1.14
CA PRO A 287 -10.63 -4.63 -1.32
C PRO A 287 -11.87 -5.52 -1.13
N GLU A 288 -12.10 -6.38 -2.09
CA GLU A 288 -13.15 -7.40 -2.06
C GLU A 288 -12.54 -8.69 -2.55
N LYS A 289 -12.58 -9.73 -1.71
CA LYS A 289 -11.87 -10.97 -1.97
C LYS A 289 -12.28 -11.59 -3.31
N GLY A 290 -11.28 -11.98 -4.10
CA GLY A 290 -11.46 -12.52 -5.44
C GLY A 290 -11.72 -11.47 -6.52
N GLY A 291 -11.85 -10.19 -6.16
CA GLY A 291 -11.91 -9.09 -7.12
C GLY A 291 -10.52 -8.66 -7.60
N ALA A 292 -10.46 -8.01 -8.76
CA ALA A 292 -9.25 -7.37 -9.25
C ALA A 292 -9.50 -5.96 -9.78
N ALA A 293 -8.44 -5.16 -9.76
CA ALA A 293 -8.33 -3.89 -10.46
C ALA A 293 -7.27 -4.04 -11.57
N PHE A 294 -7.57 -3.49 -12.73
CA PHE A 294 -6.67 -3.49 -13.88
C PHE A 294 -6.58 -2.07 -14.44
N TRP A 295 -5.37 -1.65 -14.83
CA TRP A 295 -5.16 -0.39 -15.54
C TRP A 295 -3.91 -0.47 -16.42
N TYR A 296 -3.90 0.33 -17.48
CA TYR A 296 -2.69 0.60 -18.25
C TYR A 296 -1.88 1.69 -17.55
N ASN A 297 -0.58 1.47 -17.45
CA ASN A 297 0.38 2.44 -16.93
C ASN A 297 0.92 3.36 -18.04
N LEU A 298 0.89 2.90 -19.30
CA LEU A 298 1.41 3.61 -20.47
C LEU A 298 0.36 3.72 -21.58
N TYR A 299 0.36 4.86 -22.26
CA TYR A 299 -0.28 5.02 -23.56
C TYR A 299 0.39 4.11 -24.60
N LYS A 300 -0.27 3.86 -25.74
CA LYS A 300 0.28 3.13 -26.88
C LYS A 300 1.53 3.80 -27.47
N SER A 301 1.75 5.08 -27.17
CA SER A 301 2.98 5.81 -27.49
C SER A 301 4.18 5.44 -26.60
N GLY A 302 3.96 4.70 -25.51
CA GLY A 302 4.94 4.42 -24.46
C GLY A 302 5.07 5.53 -23.42
N GLU A 303 4.29 6.62 -23.54
CA GLU A 303 4.25 7.68 -22.54
C GLU A 303 3.48 7.24 -21.29
N GLY A 304 3.98 7.62 -20.11
CA GLY A 304 3.37 7.31 -18.83
C GLY A 304 2.04 8.03 -18.62
N ILE A 305 1.03 7.28 -18.17
CA ILE A 305 -0.29 7.82 -17.85
C ILE A 305 -0.25 8.34 -16.41
N TYR A 306 -0.06 9.64 -16.23
CA TYR A 306 0.08 10.25 -14.90
C TYR A 306 -1.18 10.11 -14.02
N ASP A 307 -2.35 9.95 -14.63
CA ASP A 307 -3.62 9.70 -13.93
C ASP A 307 -3.63 8.36 -13.17
N THR A 308 -2.71 7.45 -13.51
CA THR A 308 -2.56 6.14 -12.85
C THR A 308 -1.74 6.20 -11.56
N ARG A 309 -1.37 7.41 -11.11
CA ARG A 309 -0.75 7.60 -9.81
C ARG A 309 -1.67 7.04 -8.74
N HIS A 310 -1.19 6.04 -8.00
CA HIS A 310 -2.03 5.28 -7.09
C HIS A 310 -1.33 4.93 -5.78
N ALA A 311 -2.13 4.60 -4.78
CA ALA A 311 -1.67 4.28 -3.44
C ALA A 311 -2.50 3.16 -2.81
N ALA A 312 -1.91 2.52 -1.80
CA ALA A 312 -2.64 1.67 -0.88
C ALA A 312 -2.88 2.42 0.43
N CYS A 313 -4.13 2.76 0.72
CA CYS A 313 -4.53 3.38 1.97
C CYS A 313 -4.20 2.49 3.17
N PRO A 314 -3.96 3.08 4.35
CA PRO A 314 -3.73 2.32 5.58
C PRO A 314 -4.87 1.33 5.85
N VAL A 315 -4.52 0.08 6.14
CA VAL A 315 -5.47 -0.89 6.69
C VAL A 315 -5.83 -0.45 8.10
N LEU A 316 -7.12 -0.25 8.38
CA LEU A 316 -7.59 0.17 9.71
C LEU A 316 -8.07 -1.00 10.54
N VAL A 317 -8.66 -2.02 9.91
CA VAL A 317 -9.14 -3.23 10.60
C VAL A 317 -8.98 -4.45 9.68
N GLY A 318 -8.36 -5.50 10.21
CA GLY A 318 -8.06 -6.73 9.48
C GLY A 318 -6.68 -6.70 8.80
N THR A 319 -6.56 -7.48 7.73
CA THR A 319 -5.30 -7.67 7.00
C THR A 319 -5.60 -7.69 5.51
N LYS A 320 -4.86 -6.90 4.73
CA LYS A 320 -4.99 -6.84 3.26
C LYS A 320 -3.94 -7.75 2.62
N TRP A 321 -4.42 -8.77 1.92
CA TRP A 321 -3.63 -9.59 1.01
C TRP A 321 -3.97 -9.19 -0.41
N VAL A 322 -2.92 -8.91 -1.19
CA VAL A 322 -3.05 -8.67 -2.63
C VAL A 322 -2.01 -9.46 -3.39
N SER A 323 -2.34 -9.84 -4.61
CA SER A 323 -1.35 -10.25 -5.60
C SER A 323 -1.28 -9.23 -6.72
N ASN A 324 -0.05 -8.90 -7.13
CA ASN A 324 0.22 -7.93 -8.17
C ASN A 324 0.96 -8.60 -9.32
N LYS A 325 0.53 -8.32 -10.55
CA LYS A 325 1.16 -8.78 -11.78
C LYS A 325 1.44 -7.57 -12.66
N TRP A 326 2.73 -7.33 -12.91
CA TRP A 326 3.19 -6.26 -13.79
C TRP A 326 3.53 -6.83 -15.16
N ILE A 327 2.97 -6.21 -16.19
CA ILE A 327 3.11 -6.66 -17.57
C ILE A 327 4.00 -5.68 -18.31
N HIS A 328 4.99 -6.18 -19.04
CA HIS A 328 5.99 -5.38 -19.72
C HIS A 328 5.67 -5.12 -21.21
N GLU A 329 6.31 -4.09 -21.79
CA GLU A 329 6.17 -3.70 -23.20
C GLU A 329 6.60 -4.79 -24.18
N LYS A 330 7.69 -5.50 -23.89
CA LYS A 330 8.23 -6.52 -24.78
C LYS A 330 7.28 -7.71 -24.87
N GLY A 331 7.09 -8.25 -26.07
CA GLY A 331 6.14 -9.33 -26.34
C GLY A 331 4.73 -8.82 -26.68
N GLN A 332 4.48 -7.50 -26.57
CA GLN A 332 3.19 -6.88 -26.87
C GLN A 332 3.15 -6.22 -28.24
N GLU A 333 4.24 -6.28 -29.02
CA GLU A 333 4.42 -5.52 -30.27
C GLU A 333 3.30 -5.78 -31.28
N PHE A 334 2.73 -6.99 -31.26
CA PHE A 334 1.64 -7.40 -32.14
C PHE A 334 0.26 -7.42 -31.47
N ARG A 335 0.21 -7.44 -30.13
CA ARG A 335 -1.01 -7.50 -29.32
C ARG A 335 -1.51 -6.10 -28.94
N ARG A 336 -0.61 -5.15 -28.69
CA ARG A 336 -0.91 -3.73 -28.37
C ARG A 336 -0.12 -2.82 -29.33
N ARG A 337 -0.65 -2.66 -30.54
CA ARG A 337 -0.01 -1.85 -31.59
C ARG A 337 -0.05 -0.37 -31.24
N CYS A 338 0.97 0.38 -31.68
CA CYS A 338 1.01 1.83 -31.54
C CYS A 338 -0.20 2.49 -32.23
N GLY A 339 -0.77 3.50 -31.57
CA GLY A 339 -1.83 4.35 -32.13
C GLY A 339 -1.28 5.48 -33.00
N LEU A 340 -2.18 6.16 -33.71
CA LEU A 340 -1.84 7.41 -34.42
C LEU A 340 -1.93 8.64 -33.50
N ASN A 341 -2.65 8.50 -32.37
CA ASN A 341 -2.77 9.52 -31.35
C ASN A 341 -1.79 9.21 -30.20
N PRO A 342 -0.93 10.16 -29.78
CA PRO A 342 0.00 9.95 -28.66
C PRO A 342 -0.67 9.66 -27.31
N ASP A 343 -1.92 10.11 -27.12
CA ASP A 343 -2.69 9.99 -25.87
C ASP A 343 -3.67 8.80 -25.87
N GLU A 344 -3.51 7.85 -26.80
CA GLU A 344 -4.36 6.66 -26.94
C GLU A 344 -3.82 5.45 -26.17
#